data_AF-A0A417Z2P0-F1
#
_entry.id   AF-A0A417Z2P0-F1
#
_cell.length_a   1.000
_cell.length_b   1.000
_cell.length_c   1.000
_cell.angle_alpha   90.00
_cell.angle_beta   90.00
_cell.angle_gamma   90.00
#
_symmetry.space_group_name_H-M   'P 1'
#
loop_
_entity.id
_entity.type
_entity.pdbx_description
1 polymer ?
#
loop_
_entity_poly.entity_id
_entity_poly.type
_entity_poly.pdbx_seq_one_letter_code
_entity_poly.pdbx_strand_id
1 'polypeptide(L)' 'MKSRFRAVHAVGRLRDGRREHHCARGERVITAVSGTYTGRPLGNLTDLTACGFGFSDPPRRPAVGEMTALRQR' A
#
# COMPACT_ATOMS: atom_id res chain seq x y z
N MET A 1 -7.48 20.77 -17.44
CA MET A 1 -7.82 19.51 -16.74
C MET A 1 -6.52 18.88 -16.23
N LYS A 2 -6.19 19.02 -14.93
CA LYS A 2 -4.91 18.50 -14.39
C LYS A 2 -5.04 16.98 -14.19
N SER A 3 -4.39 16.19 -15.04
CA SER A 3 -4.24 14.75 -14.82
C SER A 3 -3.39 14.53 -13.55
N ARG A 4 -4.05 14.20 -12.43
CA ARG A 4 -3.42 13.95 -11.13
C ARG A 4 -3.13 12.46 -10.95
N PHE A 5 -2.16 11.90 -11.64
CA PHE A 5 -1.60 10.61 -11.22
C PHE A 5 -0.46 10.88 -10.24
N ARG A 6 -0.79 10.92 -8.94
CA ARG A 6 0.22 10.85 -7.90
C ARG A 6 0.41 9.37 -7.57
N ALA A 7 1.60 8.89 -7.92
CA ALA A 7 2.27 7.66 -7.53
C ALA A 7 1.64 6.30 -7.93
N VAL A 8 2.40 5.58 -8.76
CA VAL A 8 2.30 4.12 -8.91
C VAL A 8 3.09 3.53 -7.74
N HIS A 9 2.42 2.90 -6.78
CA HIS A 9 3.05 2.38 -5.56
C HIS A 9 3.43 0.91 -5.65
N ALA A 10 3.03 0.24 -6.73
CA ALA A 10 3.45 -1.13 -6.94
C ALA A 10 3.34 -1.56 -8.38
N VAL A 11 4.39 -2.26 -8.80
CA VAL A 11 4.36 -3.23 -9.88
C VAL A 11 4.32 -4.61 -9.22
N GLY A 12 3.13 -5.22 -9.21
CA GLY A 12 2.96 -6.60 -8.78
C GLY A 12 3.05 -7.55 -9.98
N ARG A 13 3.59 -8.75 -9.78
CA ARG A 13 3.48 -9.82 -10.78
C ARG A 13 2.37 -10.77 -10.35
N LEU A 14 1.34 -10.89 -11.19
CA LEU A 14 0.29 -11.88 -11.01
C LEU A 14 0.86 -13.30 -11.19
N ARG A 15 0.12 -14.29 -10.69
CA ARG A 15 0.44 -15.71 -10.85
C ARG A 15 0.63 -16.15 -12.31
N ASP A 16 0.01 -15.47 -13.26
CA ASP A 16 0.12 -15.73 -14.70
C ASP A 16 1.26 -14.94 -15.38
N GLY A 17 2.09 -14.26 -14.60
CA GLY A 17 3.25 -13.53 -15.09
C GLY A 17 2.97 -12.10 -15.54
N ARG A 18 1.70 -11.64 -15.59
CA ARG A 18 1.33 -10.26 -15.96
C ARG A 18 1.71 -9.26 -14.87
N ARG A 19 2.00 -8.02 -15.29
CA ARG A 19 2.25 -6.89 -14.38
C ARG A 19 0.95 -6.15 -14.11
N GLU A 20 0.66 -5.89 -12.84
CA GLU A 20 -0.39 -4.96 -12.43
C GLU A 20 0.24 -3.70 -11.85
N HIS A 21 -0.29 -2.55 -12.28
CA HIS A 21 0.12 -1.25 -11.78
C HIS A 21 -0.96 -0.70 -10.85
N HIS A 22 -0.58 -0.34 -9.63
CA HIS A 22 -1.50 0.26 -8.67
C HIS A 22 -1.19 1.72 -8.45
N CYS A 23 -2.21 2.57 -8.57
CA CYS A 23 -2.13 3.98 -8.17
C CYS A 23 -2.85 4.17 -6.84
N ALA A 24 -2.22 4.86 -5.88
CA ALA A 24 -2.84 5.24 -4.62
C ALA A 24 -3.16 6.75 -4.61
N ARG A 25 -4.32 7.13 -4.09
CA ARG A 25 -4.75 8.53 -3.97
C ARG A 25 -5.40 8.79 -2.62
N GLY A 26 -5.38 10.05 -2.21
CA GLY A 26 -6.07 10.49 -1.00
C GLY A 26 -5.53 9.87 0.29
N GLU A 27 -4.23 9.55 0.33
CA GLU A 27 -3.61 8.95 1.51
C GLU A 27 -3.77 9.83 2.75
N ARG A 28 -4.22 9.20 3.84
CA ARG A 28 -4.31 9.78 5.18
C ARG A 28 -3.49 8.92 6.12
N VAL A 29 -2.48 9.52 6.74
CA VAL A 29 -1.58 8.83 7.67
C VAL A 29 -2.36 8.43 8.92
N ILE A 30 -2.20 7.18 9.34
CA ILE A 30 -2.72 6.67 10.60
C ILE A 30 -1.81 7.19 11.71
N THR A 31 -2.37 7.87 12.70
CA THR A 31 -1.63 8.48 13.80
C THR A 31 -1.61 7.63 15.07
N ALA A 32 -2.61 6.77 15.27
CA ALA A 32 -2.67 5.82 16.37
C ALA A 32 -3.50 4.59 15.99
N VAL A 33 -3.12 3.44 16.53
CA VAL A 33 -3.89 2.19 16.49
C VAL A 33 -3.62 1.40 17.76
N SER A 34 -4.57 0.57 18.17
CA SER A 34 -4.38 -0.41 19.23
C SER A 34 -4.99 -1.74 18.79
N GLY A 35 -4.35 -2.85 19.15
CA GLY A 35 -4.88 -4.17 18.86
C GLY A 35 -4.09 -5.27 19.57
N THR A 36 -4.67 -6.47 19.60
CA THR A 36 -4.04 -7.65 20.18
C THR A 36 -4.02 -8.81 19.18
N TYR A 37 -2.98 -9.63 19.25
CA TYR A 37 -2.85 -10.88 18.50
C TYR A 37 -2.45 -12.00 19.46
N THR A 38 -3.25 -13.08 19.50
CA THR A 38 -3.08 -14.18 20.47
C THR A 38 -2.93 -13.70 21.92
N GLY A 39 -3.72 -12.69 22.32
CA GLY A 39 -3.63 -12.03 23.64
C GLY A 39 -2.44 -11.07 23.82
N ARG A 40 -1.53 -11.03 22.85
CA ARG A 40 -0.37 -10.15 22.64
C ARG A 40 -0.71 -8.70 22.26
N PRO A 41 -0.45 -7.61 23.01
CA PRO A 41 -0.53 -6.26 22.42
C PRO A 41 0.37 -6.14 21.20
N LEU A 42 -0.13 -5.57 20.10
CA LEU A 42 0.60 -5.41 18.83
C LEU A 42 1.71 -4.34 18.89
N GLY A 43 1.69 -3.48 19.91
CA GLY A 43 2.64 -2.39 20.07
C GLY A 43 2.27 -1.12 19.30
N ASN A 44 3.26 -0.23 19.15
CA ASN A 44 3.10 1.06 18.50
C ASN A 44 3.28 0.95 16.98
N LEU A 45 2.70 1.91 16.25
CA LEU A 45 2.95 2.06 14.81
C LEU A 45 4.43 2.28 14.53
N THR A 46 4.95 1.57 13.53
CA THR A 46 6.30 1.75 13.00
C THR A 46 6.25 2.12 11.52
N ASP A 47 7.37 2.62 11.00
CA ASP A 47 7.51 2.83 9.56
C ASP A 47 7.38 1.49 8.82
N LEU A 48 6.75 1.55 7.64
CA LEU A 48 6.64 0.42 6.72
C LEU A 48 7.91 0.30 5.89
N THR A 49 8.27 -0.93 5.58
CA THR A 49 9.34 -1.28 4.65
C THR A 49 8.75 -2.12 3.52
N ALA A 50 9.31 -2.02 2.32
CA ALA A 50 8.94 -2.90 1.22
C ALA A 50 9.12 -4.37 1.64
N CYS A 51 8.16 -5.21 1.28
CA CYS A 51 8.24 -6.66 1.48
C CYS A 51 8.21 -7.37 0.13
N GLY A 52 8.71 -8.61 0.09
CA GLY A 52 8.83 -9.37 -1.16
C GLY A 52 7.50 -9.79 -1.81
N PHE A 53 6.37 -9.36 -1.27
CA PHE A 53 5.02 -9.66 -1.75
C PHE A 53 4.11 -8.44 -1.61
N GLY A 54 3.06 -8.35 -2.43
CA GLY A 54 2.13 -7.22 -2.38
C GLY A 54 2.71 -5.96 -3.03
N PHE A 55 2.73 -4.85 -2.29
CA PHE A 55 3.16 -3.55 -2.82
C PHE A 55 4.68 -3.39 -2.72
N SER A 56 5.32 -3.20 -3.87
CA SER A 56 6.78 -3.06 -3.96
C SER A 56 7.32 -1.72 -3.46
N ASP A 57 6.48 -0.68 -3.38
CA ASP A 57 6.83 0.65 -2.87
C ASP A 57 5.72 1.20 -1.94
N PRO A 58 5.61 0.66 -0.71
CA PRO A 58 4.61 1.13 0.24
C PRO A 58 4.93 2.56 0.72
N PRO A 59 3.91 3.34 1.14
CA PRO A 59 4.17 4.60 1.82
C PRO A 59 4.99 4.34 3.10
N ARG A 60 5.94 5.22 3.42
CA ARG A 60 6.80 5.07 4.60
C ARG A 60 6.00 4.92 5.90
N ARG A 61 4.88 5.63 6.05
CA ARG A 61 4.04 5.57 7.25
C ARG A 61 2.74 4.83 6.94
N PRO A 62 2.21 4.03 7.88
CA PRO A 62 0.90 3.41 7.73
C PRO A 62 -0.17 4.45 7.38
N ALA A 63 -0.92 4.21 6.32
CA ALA A 63 -1.89 5.14 5.77
C ALA A 63 -3.09 4.40 5.16
N VAL A 64 -4.22 5.11 5.08
CA VAL A 64 -5.41 4.68 4.36
C VAL A 64 -5.58 5.55 3.12
N GLY A 65 -5.85 4.94 1.97
CA GLY A 65 -6.08 5.65 0.71
C GLY A 65 -6.96 4.84 -0.24
N GLU A 66 -7.32 5.47 -1.34
CA GLU A 66 -8.05 4.84 -2.44
C GLU A 66 -7.05 4.24 -3.42
N MET A 67 -7.28 2.99 -3.83
CA MET A 67 -6.42 2.32 -4.81
C MET A 67 -7.16 2.02 -6.10
N THR A 68 -6.49 2.25 -7.22
CA THR A 68 -6.95 1.83 -8.54
C THR A 68 -5.94 0.87 -9.15
N ALA A 69 -6.40 -0.30 -9.57
CA ALA A 69 -5.60 -1.27 -10.30
C ALA A 69 -5.79 -1.07 -11.81
N LEU A 70 -4.68 -0.86 -12.52
CA LEU A 70 -4.66 -0.87 -13.98
C LEU A 70 -4.07 -2.20 -14.45
N ARG A 71 -4.88 -2.99 -15.16
CA ARG A 71 -4.40 -4.17 -15.89
C ARG A 71 -3.93 -3.74 -17.29
N GLN A 72 -2.69 -4.04 -17.61
CA GLN A 72 -2.23 -3.99 -19.00
C GLN A 72 -2.81 -5.21 -19.74
N ARG A 73 -3.36 -4.97 -20.94
CA ARG A 73 -3.88 -6.01 -21.83
C ARG A 73 -2.74 -6.76 -22.50
#